data_AF-A0A7S2W902-F1
#
_entry.id   AF-A0A7S2W902-F1
#
_cell.length_a   1.000
_cell.length_b   1.000
_cell.length_c   1.000
_cell.angle_alpha   90.00
_cell.angle_beta   90.00
_cell.angle_gamma   90.00
#
_symmetry.space_group_name_H-M   'P 1'
#
loop_
_entity.id
_entity.type
_entity.pdbx_description
1 polymer ?
#
loop_
_entity_poly.entity_id
_entity_poly.type
_entity_poly.pdbx_seq_one_letter_code
_entity_poly.pdbx_strand_id
1 'polypeptide(L)'
;KPSGIYPSCQWEDRAIRRLVGDGKLSARLTGNDTRSTGADRECPICFLHYSQTNVTSCCQAYICTECYLQVRPQKEKHSSCPFCNHYKLAVRVAKDMNNEDITKRNEEEQCVIEAMIKAS
;
A
#
# COMPACT_ATOMS: atom_id res chain seq x y z
N LYS A 1 3.27 3.87 15.11
CA LYS A 1 4.71 3.55 15.31
C LYS A 1 5.25 3.02 13.98
N PRO A 2 6.54 3.18 13.64
CA PRO A 2 7.14 2.45 12.51
C PRO A 2 7.00 0.94 12.68
N SER A 3 6.82 0.20 11.58
CA SER A 3 6.73 -1.28 11.61
C SER A 3 8.11 -1.94 11.68
N GLY A 4 9.17 -1.22 11.30
CA GLY A 4 10.56 -1.70 11.40
C GLY A 4 11.14 -2.23 10.08
N ILE A 5 10.44 -2.03 8.96
CA ILE A 5 10.92 -2.41 7.62
C ILE A 5 12.18 -1.63 7.24
N TYR A 6 12.28 -0.38 7.70
CA TYR A 6 13.44 0.48 7.47
C TYR A 6 14.09 0.89 8.79
N PRO A 7 15.43 1.02 8.83
CA PRO A 7 16.15 1.38 10.06
C PRO A 7 15.87 2.81 10.52
N SER A 8 15.46 3.70 9.60
CA SER A 8 15.14 5.09 9.92
C SER A 8 14.07 5.66 8.98
N CYS A 9 13.47 6.78 9.38
CA CYS A 9 12.50 7.54 8.61
C CYS A 9 12.76 9.03 8.85
N GLN A 10 12.93 9.81 7.79
CA GLN A 10 13.24 11.25 7.91
C GLN A 10 12.04 12.09 8.36
N TRP A 11 10.84 11.51 8.33
CA TRP A 11 9.62 12.20 8.69
C TRP A 11 9.44 12.32 10.20
N GLU A 12 9.01 13.49 10.65
CA GLU A 12 8.61 13.69 12.03
C GLU A 12 7.30 12.94 12.34
N ASP A 13 7.28 12.19 13.45
CA ASP A 13 6.10 11.45 13.88
C ASP A 13 4.86 12.33 14.11
N ARG A 14 5.05 13.61 14.45
CA ARG A 14 3.94 14.57 14.60
C ARG A 14 3.31 14.91 13.24
N ALA A 15 4.14 15.12 12.21
CA ALA A 15 3.67 15.40 10.86
C ALA A 15 2.94 14.19 10.28
N ILE A 16 3.47 12.98 10.47
CA ILE A 16 2.81 11.73 10.05
C ILE A 16 1.45 11.60 10.74
N ARG A 17 1.40 11.74 12.07
CA ARG A 17 0.12 11.65 12.83
C ARG A 17 -0.92 12.65 12.34
N ARG A 18 -0.51 13.88 12.00
CA ARG A 18 -1.40 14.88 11.43
C ARG A 18 -1.94 14.46 10.06
N LEU A 19 -1.07 13.98 9.16
CA LEU A 19 -1.50 13.51 7.84
C LEU A 19 -2.49 12.34 7.92
N VAL A 20 -2.26 11.42 8.87
CA VAL A 20 -3.18 10.30 9.12
C VAL A 20 -4.50 10.79 9.71
N GLY A 21 -4.46 11.67 10.71
CA GLY A 21 -5.67 12.27 11.30
C GLY A 21 -6.49 13.11 10.31
N ASP A 22 -5.82 13.78 9.36
CA ASP A 22 -6.45 14.53 8.26
C ASP A 22 -7.00 13.62 7.14
N GLY A 23 -6.80 12.30 7.18
CA GLY A 23 -7.19 11.37 6.11
C GLY A 23 -6.39 11.52 4.81
N LYS A 24 -5.22 12.18 4.85
CA LYS A 24 -4.33 12.36 3.69
C LYS A 24 -3.38 11.18 3.49
N LEU A 25 -3.24 10.34 4.52
CA LEU A 25 -2.35 9.19 4.54
C LEU A 25 -2.98 8.08 5.37
N SER A 26 -2.85 6.82 4.95
CA SER A 26 -3.38 5.69 5.73
C SER A 26 -2.52 5.46 6.98
N ALA A 27 -3.05 4.74 7.96
CA ALA A 27 -2.28 4.41 9.16
C ALA A 27 -0.99 3.63 8.79
N ARG A 28 0.06 3.80 9.62
CA ARG A 28 1.23 2.90 9.59
C ARG A 28 0.83 1.59 10.26
N LEU A 29 0.45 0.61 9.44
CA LEU A 29 0.12 -0.74 9.86
C LEU A 29 1.34 -1.66 9.71
N THR A 30 1.39 -2.72 10.51
CA THR A 30 2.32 -3.83 10.29
C THR A 30 1.79 -4.67 9.13
N GLY A 31 2.66 -4.99 8.17
CA GLY A 31 2.30 -5.82 7.03
C GLY A 31 2.47 -7.30 7.32
N ASN A 32 1.83 -8.15 6.53
CA ASN A 32 1.96 -9.61 6.57
C ASN A 32 2.44 -10.15 5.22
N ASP A 33 3.20 -11.24 5.21
CA ASP A 33 3.64 -11.89 3.97
C ASP A 33 2.46 -12.49 3.19
N THR A 34 1.35 -12.81 3.88
CA THR A 34 0.12 -13.34 3.29
C THR A 34 -1.07 -12.43 3.58
N ARG A 35 -2.11 -12.56 2.75
CA ARG A 35 -3.39 -11.91 3.00
C ARG A 35 -4.06 -12.49 4.23
N SER A 36 -4.43 -11.62 5.16
CA SER A 36 -5.31 -11.96 6.28
C SER A 36 -6.77 -11.88 5.86
N THR A 37 -7.10 -10.95 4.94
CA THR A 37 -8.45 -10.79 4.36
C THR A 37 -8.39 -10.65 2.85
N GLY A 38 -9.50 -10.96 2.16
CA GLY A 38 -9.59 -10.76 0.71
C GLY A 38 -9.51 -9.28 0.28
N ALA A 39 -9.73 -8.34 1.20
CA ALA A 39 -9.60 -6.91 0.98
C ALA A 39 -8.15 -6.40 1.06
N ASP A 40 -7.23 -7.20 1.62
CA ASP A 40 -5.86 -6.78 1.83
C ASP A 40 -5.18 -6.50 0.48
N ARG A 41 -4.40 -5.42 0.46
CA ARG A 41 -3.65 -4.94 -0.70
C ARG A 41 -2.16 -5.19 -0.48
N GLU A 42 -1.48 -5.71 -1.48
CA GLU A 42 -0.02 -5.83 -1.48
C GLU A 42 0.62 -4.48 -1.79
N CYS A 43 1.72 -4.16 -1.11
CA CYS A 43 2.59 -3.05 -1.49
C CYS A 43 3.73 -3.55 -2.41
N PRO A 44 3.84 -3.07 -3.67
CA PRO A 44 4.85 -3.56 -4.62
C PRO A 44 6.32 -3.23 -4.28
N ILE A 45 6.55 -2.49 -3.19
CA ILE A 45 7.90 -2.11 -2.75
C ILE A 45 8.42 -3.08 -1.69
N CYS A 46 7.58 -3.44 -0.71
CA CYS A 46 7.97 -4.34 0.38
C CYS A 46 7.36 -5.74 0.27
N PHE A 47 6.46 -5.97 -0.70
CA PHE A 47 5.76 -7.24 -0.94
C PHE A 47 4.92 -7.75 0.24
N LEU A 48 4.59 -6.87 1.19
CA LEU A 48 3.71 -7.17 2.32
C LEU A 48 2.27 -6.74 2.02
N HIS A 49 1.33 -7.43 2.65
CA HIS A 49 -0.11 -7.21 2.60
C HIS A 49 -0.57 -6.34 3.77
N TYR A 50 -1.47 -5.42 3.49
CA TYR A 50 -2.02 -4.49 4.48
C TYR A 50 -3.53 -4.33 4.29
N SER A 51 -4.26 -4.24 5.41
CA SER A 51 -5.69 -3.94 5.41
C SER A 51 -6.01 -2.50 5.00
N GLN A 52 -5.05 -1.59 5.14
CA GLN A 52 -5.14 -0.21 4.63
C GLN A 52 -3.85 0.19 3.91
N THR A 53 -4.01 0.77 2.73
CA THR A 53 -2.92 1.29 1.91
C THR A 53 -3.25 2.68 1.40
N ASN A 54 -2.26 3.30 0.78
CA ASN A 54 -2.44 4.50 -0.01
C ASN A 54 -2.47 4.13 -1.49
N VAL A 55 -3.09 4.97 -2.29
CA VAL A 55 -3.07 4.87 -3.75
C VAL A 55 -2.42 6.11 -4.33
N THR A 56 -1.48 5.92 -5.24
CA THR A 56 -0.80 7.03 -5.93
C THR A 56 -1.77 7.78 -6.83
N SER A 57 -1.70 9.11 -6.81
CA SER A 57 -2.60 9.94 -7.62
C SER A 57 -2.30 9.81 -9.13
N CYS A 58 -1.05 9.55 -9.51
CA CYS A 58 -0.60 9.57 -10.90
C CYS A 58 -0.86 8.27 -11.68
N CYS A 59 -0.74 7.10 -11.06
CA CYS A 59 -0.89 5.81 -11.75
C CYS A 59 -1.80 4.81 -11.01
N GLN A 60 -2.43 5.24 -9.91
CA GLN A 60 -3.31 4.40 -9.10
C GLN A 60 -2.64 3.13 -8.52
N ALA A 61 -1.30 3.11 -8.43
CA ALA A 61 -0.57 2.04 -7.74
C ALA A 61 -0.77 2.10 -6.22
N TYR A 62 -0.91 0.95 -5.58
CA TYR A 62 -1.02 0.82 -4.12
C TYR A 62 0.35 0.89 -3.44
N ILE A 63 0.43 1.54 -2.29
CA ILE A 63 1.67 1.70 -1.52
C ILE A 63 1.36 1.81 -0.02
N CYS A 64 2.06 1.07 0.83
CA CYS A 64 1.89 1.19 2.27
C CYS A 64 2.47 2.53 2.76
N THR A 65 2.00 3.00 3.92
CA THR A 65 2.44 4.29 4.47
C THR A 65 3.93 4.33 4.71
N GLU A 66 4.55 3.24 5.15
CA GLU A 66 5.97 3.23 5.46
C GLU A 66 6.85 3.36 4.20
N CYS A 67 6.54 2.60 3.15
CA CYS A 67 7.24 2.72 1.85
C CYS A 67 7.03 4.10 1.21
N TYR A 68 5.82 4.68 1.29
CA TYR A 68 5.58 6.03 0.79
C TYR A 68 6.47 7.08 1.48
N LEU A 69 6.61 7.00 2.81
CA LEU A 69 7.44 7.95 3.57
C LEU A 69 8.94 7.82 3.22
N GLN A 70 9.40 6.64 2.79
CA GLN A 70 10.78 6.45 2.31
C GLN A 70 10.98 7.02 0.91
N VAL A 71 10.05 6.75 -0.01
CA VAL A 71 10.13 7.22 -1.39
C VAL A 71 9.97 8.74 -1.49
N ARG A 72 9.20 9.34 -0.57
CA ARG A 72 8.97 10.78 -0.52
C ARG A 72 9.51 11.37 0.79
N PRO A 73 10.81 11.69 0.88
CA PRO A 73 11.39 12.35 2.05
C PRO A 73 10.71 13.69 2.36
N GLN A 74 10.62 14.05 3.65
CA GLN A 74 9.88 15.24 4.10
C GLN A 74 10.52 16.55 3.61
N LYS A 75 11.85 16.59 3.53
CA LYS A 75 12.63 17.80 3.18
C LYS A 75 12.72 18.05 1.68
N GLU A 76 12.40 17.05 0.86
CA GLU A 76 12.45 17.17 -0.59
C GLU A 76 11.17 17.78 -1.13
N LYS A 77 11.31 18.79 -2.01
CA LYS A 77 10.17 19.47 -2.61
C LYS A 77 9.36 18.54 -3.52
N HIS A 78 10.06 17.64 -4.22
CA HIS A 78 9.48 16.70 -5.18
C HIS A 78 10.21 15.35 -5.08
N SER A 79 9.48 14.27 -5.33
CA SER A 79 10.01 12.92 -5.53
C SER A 79 9.27 12.31 -6.72
N SER A 80 9.98 11.60 -7.58
CA SER A 80 9.37 10.91 -8.70
C SER A 80 8.63 9.66 -8.22
N CYS A 81 7.50 9.36 -8.85
CA CYS A 81 6.77 8.13 -8.60
C CYS A 81 7.62 6.91 -8.99
N PRO A 82 7.84 5.92 -8.12
CA PRO A 82 8.70 4.76 -8.41
C PRO A 82 8.05 3.80 -9.42
N PHE A 83 6.74 3.94 -9.68
CA PHE A 83 5.98 3.04 -10.55
C PHE A 83 5.86 3.57 -11.98
N CYS A 84 5.74 4.89 -12.17
CA CYS A 84 5.49 5.51 -13.48
C CYS A 84 6.38 6.73 -13.79
N ASN A 85 7.36 7.02 -12.93
CA ASN A 85 8.29 8.14 -13.04
C ASN A 85 7.66 9.54 -13.13
N HIS A 86 6.39 9.71 -12.71
CA HIS A 86 5.76 11.02 -12.64
C HIS A 86 6.48 11.91 -11.62
N TYR A 87 6.86 13.14 -12.01
CA TYR A 87 7.78 14.02 -11.26
C TYR A 87 7.33 14.43 -9.85
N LYS A 88 6.03 14.28 -9.54
CA LYS A 88 5.44 14.69 -8.26
C LYS A 88 4.61 13.55 -7.67
N LEU A 89 5.24 12.72 -6.85
CA LEU A 89 4.56 11.67 -6.11
C LEU A 89 3.61 12.30 -5.08
N ALA A 90 2.34 11.95 -5.21
CA ALA A 90 1.28 12.24 -4.26
C ALA A 90 0.41 11.00 -4.09
N VAL A 91 -0.18 10.87 -2.91
CA VAL A 91 -1.06 9.75 -2.57
C VAL A 91 -2.35 10.25 -1.92
N ARG A 92 -3.34 9.37 -1.93
CA ARG A 92 -4.58 9.46 -1.14
C ARG A 92 -4.83 8.13 -0.44
N VAL A 93 -5.61 8.12 0.63
CA VAL A 93 -6.02 6.87 1.29
C VAL A 93 -6.82 6.03 0.30
N ALA A 94 -6.46 4.76 0.16
CA ALA A 94 -7.22 3.83 -0.67
C ALA A 94 -8.61 3.62 -0.04
N LYS A 95 -9.64 3.52 -0.88
CA LYS A 95 -10.96 3.14 -0.41
C LYS A 95 -10.96 1.63 -0.13
N ASP A 96 -11.75 1.23 0.86
CA ASP A 96 -12.00 -0.18 1.14
C ASP A 96 -12.59 -0.85 -0.11
N MET A 97 -12.21 -2.11 -0.35
CA MET A 97 -12.85 -2.92 -1.38
C MET A 97 -14.27 -3.26 -0.93
N ASN A 98 -15.22 -3.22 -1.85
CA ASN A 98 -16.57 -3.71 -1.58
C ASN A 98 -16.57 -5.25 -1.58
N ASN A 99 -17.65 -5.85 -1.06
CA ASN A 99 -17.74 -7.30 -0.94
C ASN A 99 -17.80 -8.00 -2.31
N GLU A 100 -18.38 -7.35 -3.32
CA GLU A 100 -18.47 -7.87 -4.68
C GLU A 100 -17.09 -8.03 -5.32
N ASP A 101 -16.23 -7.01 -5.23
CA ASP A 101 -14.86 -7.03 -5.75
C ASP A 101 -14.00 -8.07 -5.03
N ILE A 102 -14.20 -8.23 -3.71
CA ILE A 102 -13.51 -9.25 -2.91
C ILE A 102 -13.93 -10.65 -3.38
N THR A 103 -15.24 -10.88 -3.54
CA THR A 103 -15.78 -12.17 -3.96
C THR A 103 -15.25 -12.55 -5.34
N LYS A 104 -15.34 -11.64 -6.31
CA LYS A 104 -14.84 -11.85 -7.66
C LYS A 104 -13.35 -12.19 -7.68
N ARG A 105 -12.54 -11.44 -6.93
CA ARG A 105 -11.09 -11.71 -6.83
C ARG A 105 -10.81 -13.11 -6.28
N ASN A 106 -11.52 -13.51 -5.23
CA ASN A 106 -11.34 -14.83 -4.63
C ASN A 106 -11.76 -15.95 -5.60
N GLU A 107 -12.82 -15.76 -6.38
CA GLU A 107 -13.27 -16.70 -7.41
C GLU A 107 -12.22 -16.86 -8.53
N GLU A 108 -11.66 -15.74 -9.00
CA GLU A 108 -10.59 -15.74 -10.00
C GLU A 108 -9.35 -16.51 -9.50
N GLU A 109 -8.95 -16.28 -8.25
CA GLU A 109 -7.82 -16.98 -7.64
C GLU A 109 -8.11 -18.47 -7.44
N GLN A 110 -9.32 -18.84 -7.02
CA GLN A 110 -9.75 -20.23 -6.88
C GLN A 110 -9.72 -20.96 -8.23
N CYS A 111 -10.17 -20.32 -9.31
CA CYS A 111 -10.10 -20.89 -10.66
C CYS A 111 -8.66 -21.23 -11.07
N VAL A 112 -7.70 -20.37 -10.73
CA VAL A 112 -6.26 -20.60 -11.02
C VAL A 112 -5.74 -21.78 -10.22
N ILE A 113 -6.04 -21.85 -8.92
CA ILE A 113 -5.60 -22.95 -8.04
C ILE A 113 -6.14 -24.30 -8.56
N GLU A 114 -7.42 -24.36 -8.89
CA GLU A 114 -8.03 -25.58 -9.42
C GLU A 114 -7.43 -26.00 -10.76
N ALA A 115 -7.11 -25.06 -11.65
CA ALA A 115 -6.46 -25.34 -12.91
C ALA A 115 -5.03 -25.90 -12.70
N MET A 116 -4.27 -25.35 -11.75
CA MET A 116 -2.94 -25.85 -11.39
C MET A 116 -3.00 -27.27 -10.81
N ILE A 117 -3.97 -27.56 -9.96
CA ILE A 117 -4.18 -28.91 -9.39
C ILE A 117 -4.52 -29.91 -10.50
N LYS A 118 -5.41 -29.54 -11.44
CA LYS A 118 -5.79 -30.43 -12.56
C LYS A 118 -4.67 -30.68 -13.57
N ALA A 119 -3.70 -29.77 -13.66
CA ALA A 119 -2.56 -29.88 -14.57
C ALA A 119 -1.35 -30.64 -13.97
N SER A 120 -1.43 -31.00 -12.68
CA SER A 120 -0.42 -31.77 -11.95
C SER A 120 -0.74 -33.26 -11.98
#